data_AF-A0A7X3MLU8-F1
#
_entry.id   AF-A0A7X3MLU8-F1
#
_cell.length_a   1.000
_cell.length_b   1.000
_cell.length_c   1.000
_cell.angle_alpha   90.00
_cell.angle_beta   90.00
_cell.angle_gamma   90.00
#
_symmetry.space_group_name_H-M   'P 1'
#
loop_
_entity.id
_entity.type
_entity.pdbx_description
1 polymer ?
#
loop_
_entity_poly.entity_id
_entity_poly.type
_entity_poly.pdbx_seq_one_letter_code
_entity_poly.pdbx_strand_id
1 'polypeptide(L)'
;MKLEHILIHTNTIPILNMNGNQLDEIKLPEKITPTPRRRCGCSKSHTFYKGAGIVYRGNYTNTIEDNMIVISQNACEYQKYYIVYPKVYQKFGIFTFCHQPIFSDREGGCGTKERNLLAMQKKFELSAIKEITDIIKVPIDGHKIYGYRLKEVKGSYKDTLRFIEYILSEDFNSAWDKNLWDDIIGYGYLRDLADWFESTELCHKLGTVYALLTSLLKADKYTYEEIVKETTGLAQLGEVYLPYIAARIVERYCPNCTAELELDHFSEQLYKKLWRIIYMGKSCCHLENDKKWGHIREICYSQIPAHLEILRQEIKSHNR
;
A
#
# COMPACT_ATOMS: atom_id res chain seq x y z
N MET A 1 8.14 32.34 10.69
CA MET A 1 7.24 32.23 9.52
C MET A 1 5.94 31.64 10.02
N LYS A 2 4.86 32.43 10.08
CA LYS A 2 3.56 31.98 10.64
C LYS A 2 2.98 30.90 9.71
N LEU A 3 2.95 29.66 10.18
CA LEU A 3 2.16 28.57 9.60
C LEU A 3 0.68 28.90 9.89
N GLU A 4 0.11 29.81 9.12
CA GLU A 4 -1.34 29.83 8.97
C GLU A 4 -1.69 28.50 8.31
N HIS A 5 -2.32 27.62 9.08
CA HIS A 5 -2.99 26.45 8.56
C HIS A 5 -4.02 26.96 7.55
N ILE A 6 -3.64 27.03 6.28
CA ILE A 6 -4.59 27.24 5.20
C ILE A 6 -5.42 25.95 5.17
N LEU A 7 -6.48 25.93 5.98
CA LEU A 7 -7.63 25.06 5.77
C LEU A 7 -8.23 25.50 4.44
N ILE A 8 -7.62 25.03 3.35
CA ILE A 8 -8.13 25.21 2.00
C ILE A 8 -9.52 24.57 2.01
N HIS A 9 -10.56 25.40 1.97
CA HIS A 9 -11.93 24.93 1.84
C HIS A 9 -12.38 25.30 0.43
N THR A 10 -12.26 24.34 -0.49
CA THR A 10 -12.38 24.59 -1.93
C THR A 10 -13.28 23.57 -2.58
N ASN A 11 -13.95 23.98 -3.66
CA ASN A 11 -14.58 23.08 -4.61
C ASN A 11 -13.96 23.21 -6.01
N THR A 12 -12.78 23.83 -6.12
CA THR A 12 -12.01 23.92 -7.36
C THR A 12 -10.65 23.27 -7.14
N ILE A 13 -10.27 22.36 -8.04
CA ILE A 13 -9.01 21.62 -8.02
C ILE A 13 -8.20 22.08 -9.24
N PRO A 14 -7.14 22.87 -9.06
CA PRO A 14 -6.32 23.30 -10.20
C PRO A 14 -5.44 22.14 -10.68
N ILE A 15 -5.17 22.12 -11.99
CA ILE A 15 -4.16 21.28 -12.61
C ILE A 15 -2.93 22.14 -12.89
N LEU A 16 -1.80 21.77 -12.29
CA LEU A 16 -0.58 22.56 -12.30
C LEU A 16 0.55 21.80 -13.00
N ASN A 17 1.35 22.48 -13.83
CA ASN A 17 2.61 21.92 -14.30
C ASN A 17 3.72 22.06 -13.23
N MET A 18 4.89 21.46 -13.47
CA MET A 18 6.05 21.52 -12.56
C MET A 18 6.60 22.95 -12.33
N ASN A 19 6.28 23.89 -13.22
CA ASN A 19 6.61 25.31 -13.07
C ASN A 19 5.58 26.08 -12.24
N GLY A 20 4.47 25.44 -11.88
CA GLY A 20 3.38 26.03 -11.11
C GLY A 20 2.41 26.88 -11.92
N ASN A 21 2.42 26.74 -13.26
CA ASN A 21 1.40 27.33 -14.13
C ASN A 21 0.15 26.46 -14.05
N GLN A 22 -1.01 27.09 -13.88
CA GLN A 22 -2.30 26.42 -13.98
C GLN A 22 -2.63 26.18 -15.46
N LEU A 23 -2.90 24.92 -15.78
CA LEU A 23 -3.26 24.50 -17.14
C LEU A 23 -4.78 24.34 -17.28
N ASP A 24 -5.43 23.90 -16.21
CA ASP A 24 -6.86 23.62 -16.19
C ASP A 24 -7.39 23.63 -14.74
N GLU A 25 -8.69 23.45 -14.55
CA GLU A 25 -9.33 23.28 -13.25
C GLU A 25 -10.55 22.35 -13.29
N ILE A 26 -10.78 21.67 -12.17
CA ILE A 26 -11.94 20.79 -11.99
C ILE A 26 -12.84 21.37 -10.92
N LYS A 27 -14.13 21.48 -11.22
CA LYS A 27 -15.14 21.89 -10.25
C LYS A 27 -15.80 20.67 -9.59
N LEU A 28 -15.68 20.57 -8.27
CA LEU A 28 -16.39 19.58 -7.46
C LEU A 28 -17.81 20.04 -7.14
N PRO A 29 -18.76 19.11 -6.96
CA PRO A 29 -20.15 19.44 -6.61
C PRO A 29 -20.28 20.07 -5.22
N GLU A 30 -19.31 19.86 -4.33
CA GLU A 30 -19.29 20.45 -2.98
C GLU A 30 -17.88 20.89 -2.57
N LYS A 31 -17.80 21.72 -1.54
CA LYS A 31 -16.52 22.14 -0.96
C LYS A 31 -15.94 21.02 -0.11
N ILE A 32 -14.67 20.76 -0.35
CA ILE A 32 -13.85 19.81 0.39
C ILE A 32 -12.79 20.55 1.21
N THR A 33 -12.38 19.90 2.28
CA THR A 33 -11.13 20.20 2.99
C THR A 33 -10.12 19.12 2.61
N PRO A 34 -8.96 19.46 2.02
CA PRO A 34 -7.90 18.51 1.73
C PRO A 34 -7.45 17.78 2.99
N THR A 35 -7.29 16.47 2.89
CA THR A 35 -6.71 15.67 3.96
C THR A 35 -5.20 15.79 3.88
N PRO A 36 -4.50 16.19 4.96
CA PRO A 36 -3.05 16.32 4.94
C PRO A 36 -2.38 15.04 4.44
N ARG A 37 -1.42 15.20 3.51
CA ARG A 37 -0.60 14.11 2.93
C ARG A 37 -1.37 13.01 2.18
N ARG A 38 -2.66 13.21 1.88
CA ARG A 38 -3.44 12.25 1.08
C ARG A 38 -3.95 12.93 -0.18
N ARG A 39 -4.04 12.16 -1.26
CA ARG A 39 -4.71 12.56 -2.52
C ARG A 39 -6.24 12.49 -2.35
N CYS A 40 -6.75 13.16 -1.32
CA CYS A 40 -8.15 13.06 -0.92
C CYS A 40 -8.62 14.33 -0.22
N GLY A 41 -9.82 14.80 -0.57
CA GLY A 41 -10.57 15.79 0.20
C GLY A 41 -11.78 15.18 0.88
N CYS A 42 -12.24 15.79 1.97
CA CYS A 42 -13.49 15.41 2.62
C CYS A 42 -14.42 16.61 2.69
N SER A 43 -15.68 16.42 2.33
CA SER A 43 -16.71 17.45 2.41
C SER A 43 -17.39 17.51 3.77
N LYS A 44 -18.20 18.55 4.00
CA LYS A 44 -19.03 18.65 5.21
C LYS A 44 -20.11 17.56 5.28
N SER A 45 -20.51 16.98 4.15
CA SER A 45 -21.47 15.88 4.07
C SER A 45 -20.83 14.50 4.28
N HIS A 46 -19.56 14.46 4.71
CA HIS A 46 -18.77 13.25 4.90
C HIS A 46 -18.54 12.43 3.61
N THR A 47 -18.53 13.10 2.46
CA THR A 47 -18.11 12.51 1.19
C THR A 47 -16.61 12.71 1.00
N PHE A 48 -15.90 11.63 0.73
CA PHE A 48 -14.48 11.63 0.41
C PHE A 48 -14.29 11.67 -1.11
N TYR A 49 -13.36 12.50 -1.57
CA TYR A 49 -13.04 12.64 -3.00
C TYR A 49 -11.59 12.20 -3.24
N LYS A 50 -11.39 10.95 -3.65
CA LYS A 50 -10.06 10.39 -3.99
C LYS A 50 -9.60 10.94 -5.34
N GLY A 51 -8.34 11.36 -5.42
CA GLY A 51 -7.76 11.99 -6.61
C GLY A 51 -8.07 13.48 -6.72
N ALA A 52 -8.72 14.09 -5.72
CA ALA A 52 -9.07 15.52 -5.71
C ALA A 52 -7.92 16.41 -5.23
N GLY A 53 -6.73 16.19 -5.80
CA GLY A 53 -5.54 16.96 -5.51
C GLY A 53 -4.87 16.63 -4.17
N ILE A 54 -3.71 17.24 -3.98
CA ILE A 54 -2.92 17.16 -2.75
C ILE A 54 -2.19 18.49 -2.55
N VAL A 55 -1.86 18.82 -1.29
CA VAL A 55 -0.87 19.86 -1.00
C VAL A 55 0.51 19.27 -1.23
N TYR A 56 1.19 19.69 -2.29
CA TYR A 56 2.44 19.07 -2.73
C TYR A 56 3.57 19.28 -1.72
N ARG A 57 4.25 18.18 -1.39
CA ARG A 57 5.39 18.15 -0.45
C ARG A 57 6.63 17.43 -0.98
N GLY A 58 6.52 16.81 -2.15
CA GLY A 58 7.53 15.95 -2.74
C GLY A 58 6.92 14.68 -3.32
N ASN A 59 7.68 13.99 -4.14
CA ASN A 59 7.28 12.75 -4.81
C ASN A 59 8.52 11.89 -5.11
N TYR A 60 8.30 10.65 -5.56
CA TYR A 60 9.41 9.76 -5.92
C TYR A 60 9.72 9.81 -7.41
N THR A 61 10.99 9.64 -7.75
CA THR A 61 11.51 9.50 -9.12
C THR A 61 12.71 8.55 -9.14
N ASN A 62 13.06 8.04 -10.34
CA ASN A 62 14.29 7.28 -10.56
C ASN A 62 15.36 8.09 -11.31
N THR A 63 15.01 9.29 -11.80
CA THR A 63 15.89 10.21 -12.53
C THR A 63 15.86 11.59 -11.89
N ILE A 64 16.98 12.28 -11.88
CA ILE A 64 17.13 13.64 -11.34
C ILE A 64 17.20 14.62 -12.51
N GLU A 65 16.50 15.75 -12.38
CA GLU A 65 16.52 16.88 -13.33
C GLU A 65 16.95 18.17 -12.60
N ASP A 66 17.49 19.14 -13.34
CA ASP A 66 18.04 20.39 -12.78
C ASP A 66 17.04 21.24 -11.99
N ASN A 67 15.74 21.06 -12.24
CA ASN A 67 14.65 21.78 -11.57
C ASN A 67 14.16 21.09 -10.28
N MET A 68 14.83 20.01 -9.85
CA MET A 68 14.49 19.24 -8.66
C MET A 68 15.47 19.50 -7.51
N ILE A 69 14.96 19.48 -6.28
CA ILE A 69 15.79 19.34 -5.08
C ILE A 69 15.69 17.90 -4.60
N VAL A 70 16.82 17.19 -4.53
CA VAL A 70 16.90 15.85 -3.95
C VAL A 70 16.92 15.96 -2.43
N ILE A 71 15.94 15.33 -1.78
CA ILE A 71 15.81 15.32 -0.32
C ILE A 71 16.47 14.08 0.27
N SER A 72 16.26 12.92 -0.34
CA SER A 72 16.88 11.66 0.08
C SER A 72 16.97 10.65 -1.06
N GLN A 73 17.84 9.65 -0.86
CA GLN A 73 17.95 8.47 -1.71
C GLN A 73 17.52 7.23 -0.92
N ASN A 74 16.68 6.39 -1.54
CA ASN A 74 16.21 5.14 -0.97
C ASN A 74 16.97 3.94 -1.56
N ALA A 75 16.99 2.83 -0.82
CA ALA A 75 17.45 1.54 -1.33
C ALA A 75 16.42 0.84 -2.24
N CYS A 76 15.23 1.41 -2.41
CA CYS A 76 14.21 0.87 -3.30
C CYS A 76 14.53 1.23 -4.76
N GLU A 77 14.91 0.24 -5.56
CA GLU A 77 15.35 0.42 -6.96
C GLU A 77 14.32 1.09 -7.85
N TYR A 78 13.04 0.90 -7.56
CA TYR A 78 11.95 1.46 -8.35
C TYR A 78 11.39 2.76 -7.73
N GLN A 79 11.96 3.29 -6.64
CA GLN A 79 11.64 4.58 -6.02
C GLN A 79 12.90 5.23 -5.44
N LYS A 80 13.91 5.45 -6.30
CA LYS A 80 15.29 5.73 -5.88
C LYS A 80 15.46 7.07 -5.18
N TYR A 81 14.81 8.13 -5.63
CA TYR A 81 14.99 9.48 -5.11
C TYR A 81 13.67 10.05 -4.62
N TYR A 82 13.67 10.63 -3.41
CA TYR A 82 12.63 11.53 -2.95
C TYR A 82 13.01 12.95 -3.31
N ILE A 83 12.20 13.61 -4.14
CA ILE A 83 12.49 14.94 -4.69
C ILE A 83 11.39 15.93 -4.39
N VAL A 84 11.72 17.22 -4.53
CA VAL A 84 10.77 18.33 -4.49
C VAL A 84 10.98 19.23 -5.70
N TYR A 85 9.90 19.58 -6.40
CA TYR A 85 9.86 20.69 -7.34
C TYR A 85 9.60 22.02 -6.60
N PRO A 86 10.57 22.95 -6.49
CA PRO A 86 10.44 24.13 -5.63
C PRO A 86 9.30 25.07 -6.03
N LYS A 87 9.04 25.21 -7.34
CA LYS A 87 8.01 26.13 -7.89
C LYS A 87 6.57 25.74 -7.55
N VAL A 88 6.36 24.51 -7.08
CA VAL A 88 5.03 23.99 -6.71
C VAL A 88 4.95 23.53 -5.26
N TYR A 89 6.04 23.66 -4.49
CA TYR A 89 6.04 23.28 -3.07
C TYR A 89 4.92 24.02 -2.31
N GLN A 90 4.14 23.26 -1.53
CA GLN A 90 2.96 23.72 -0.79
C GLN A 90 1.78 24.24 -1.63
N LYS A 91 1.85 24.16 -2.97
CA LYS A 91 0.64 24.40 -3.80
C LYS A 91 -0.31 23.21 -3.67
N PHE A 92 -1.60 23.49 -3.79
CA PHE A 92 -2.65 22.48 -3.83
C PHE A 92 -3.10 22.24 -5.26
N GLY A 93 -3.30 20.99 -5.65
CA GLY A 93 -3.84 20.63 -6.97
C GLY A 93 -3.51 19.21 -7.40
N ILE A 94 -3.80 18.92 -8.66
CA ILE A 94 -3.26 17.77 -9.39
C ILE A 94 -2.09 18.27 -10.23
N PHE A 95 -0.96 17.56 -10.22
CA PHE A 95 0.24 18.00 -10.92
C PHE A 95 0.53 17.13 -12.13
N THR A 96 1.08 17.71 -13.20
CA THR A 96 1.29 16.97 -14.46
C THR A 96 2.39 15.90 -14.41
N PHE A 97 3.18 15.82 -13.33
CA PHE A 97 4.20 14.79 -13.13
C PHE A 97 3.65 13.62 -12.31
N CYS A 98 4.27 12.44 -12.44
CA CYS A 98 3.83 11.24 -11.72
C CYS A 98 4.13 11.33 -10.23
N HIS A 99 3.27 10.73 -9.40
CA HIS A 99 3.50 10.58 -7.96
C HIS A 99 4.69 9.66 -7.66
N GLN A 100 4.75 8.56 -8.38
CA GLN A 100 5.78 7.53 -8.28
C GLN A 100 6.15 7.09 -9.70
N PRO A 101 7.42 6.72 -9.96
CA PRO A 101 7.89 6.40 -11.31
C PRO A 101 7.31 5.07 -11.86
N ILE A 102 6.72 4.26 -10.98
CA ILE A 102 6.14 2.95 -11.29
C ILE A 102 4.69 3.01 -11.77
N PHE A 103 3.99 4.12 -11.52
CA PHE A 103 2.56 4.29 -11.82
C PHE A 103 2.32 5.45 -12.78
N SER A 104 1.26 5.34 -13.58
CA SER A 104 0.81 6.43 -14.46
C SER A 104 0.07 7.55 -13.72
N ASP A 105 -0.28 7.31 -12.45
CA ASP A 105 -0.95 8.25 -11.57
C ASP A 105 -0.13 9.55 -11.39
N ARG A 106 -0.78 10.65 -11.76
CA ARG A 106 -0.30 12.01 -11.51
C ARG A 106 -0.29 12.34 -10.03
N GLU A 107 0.66 13.14 -9.60
CA GLU A 107 0.70 13.63 -8.22
C GLU A 107 -0.59 14.38 -7.88
N GLY A 108 -1.23 14.02 -6.76
CA GLY A 108 -2.55 14.55 -6.40
C GLY A 108 -3.75 13.92 -7.13
N GLY A 109 -3.53 13.17 -8.21
CA GLY A 109 -4.58 12.54 -9.02
C GLY A 109 -4.74 11.04 -8.77
N CYS A 110 -5.78 10.47 -9.39
CA CYS A 110 -6.01 9.02 -9.46
C CYS A 110 -6.08 8.61 -10.93
N GLY A 111 -5.14 7.77 -11.34
CA GLY A 111 -4.91 7.35 -12.72
C GLY A 111 -5.44 5.96 -13.01
N THR A 112 -4.73 5.23 -13.87
CA THR A 112 -5.12 3.89 -14.35
C THR A 112 -5.25 2.90 -13.21
N LYS A 113 -4.33 2.98 -12.24
CA LYS A 113 -4.28 2.09 -11.08
C LYS A 113 -5.58 2.13 -10.28
N GLU A 114 -6.14 3.32 -10.08
CA GLU A 114 -7.35 3.52 -9.28
C GLU A 114 -8.63 2.98 -9.94
N ARG A 115 -8.61 2.66 -11.24
CA ARG A 115 -9.80 2.15 -11.95
C ARG A 115 -10.34 0.86 -11.34
N ASN A 116 -9.48 0.06 -10.72
CA ASN A 116 -9.84 -1.20 -10.09
C ASN A 116 -10.74 -0.99 -8.84
N LEU A 117 -10.77 0.21 -8.26
CA LEU A 117 -11.61 0.57 -7.12
C LEU A 117 -13.07 0.15 -7.30
N LEU A 118 -13.65 0.41 -8.49
CA LEU A 118 -15.06 0.14 -8.76
C LEU A 118 -15.37 -1.37 -8.85
N ALA A 119 -14.44 -2.16 -9.38
CA ALA A 119 -14.59 -3.60 -9.48
C ALA A 119 -14.41 -4.23 -8.09
N MET A 120 -13.33 -3.87 -7.39
CA MET A 120 -13.05 -4.37 -6.05
C MET A 120 -14.11 -3.97 -5.02
N GLN A 121 -14.70 -2.77 -5.11
CA GLN A 121 -15.78 -2.37 -4.19
C GLN A 121 -17.01 -3.27 -4.28
N LYS A 122 -17.28 -3.86 -5.46
CA LYS A 122 -18.39 -4.79 -5.65
C LYS A 122 -18.08 -6.21 -5.18
N LYS A 123 -16.82 -6.62 -5.31
CA LYS A 123 -16.38 -8.00 -5.02
C LYS A 123 -15.89 -8.19 -3.58
N PHE A 124 -15.28 -7.17 -3.00
CA PHE A 124 -14.62 -7.25 -1.71
C PHE A 124 -15.61 -6.92 -0.59
N GLU A 125 -16.18 -7.94 0.05
CA GLU A 125 -17.24 -7.83 1.06
C GLU A 125 -16.81 -6.96 2.25
N LEU A 126 -15.58 -7.16 2.73
CA LEU A 126 -14.99 -6.40 3.82
C LEU A 126 -14.50 -5.00 3.40
N SER A 127 -15.09 -4.42 2.35
CA SER A 127 -14.82 -3.04 1.96
C SER A 127 -15.35 -2.06 3.01
N ALA A 128 -14.53 -1.09 3.37
CA ALA A 128 -14.94 0.05 4.18
C ALA A 128 -15.74 1.10 3.40
N ILE A 129 -15.76 1.02 2.07
CA ILE A 129 -16.51 1.92 1.21
C ILE A 129 -17.98 1.47 1.23
N LYS A 130 -18.85 2.35 1.73
CA LYS A 130 -20.30 2.12 1.75
C LYS A 130 -20.88 2.23 0.35
N GLU A 131 -20.52 3.31 -0.35
CA GLU A 131 -21.03 3.61 -1.68
C GLU A 131 -20.06 4.53 -2.43
N ILE A 132 -20.03 4.40 -3.76
CA ILE A 132 -19.44 5.37 -4.68
C ILE A 132 -20.54 6.35 -5.05
N THR A 133 -20.36 7.63 -4.68
CA THR A 133 -21.36 8.68 -4.89
C THR A 133 -21.16 9.42 -6.21
N ASP A 134 -19.93 9.49 -6.71
CA ASP A 134 -19.61 10.24 -7.93
C ASP A 134 -18.34 9.71 -8.61
N ILE A 135 -18.25 9.92 -9.92
CA ILE A 135 -17.08 9.66 -10.75
C ILE A 135 -16.88 10.87 -11.67
N ILE A 136 -16.02 11.79 -11.25
CA ILE A 136 -15.80 13.06 -11.93
C ILE A 136 -14.64 12.92 -12.91
N LYS A 137 -14.86 13.37 -14.15
CA LYS A 137 -13.83 13.37 -15.19
C LYS A 137 -12.76 14.41 -14.87
N VAL A 138 -11.51 14.04 -15.11
CA VAL A 138 -10.34 14.92 -15.02
C VAL A 138 -9.86 15.17 -16.46
N PRO A 139 -9.49 16.40 -16.85
CA PRO A 139 -8.92 16.70 -18.18
C PRO A 139 -7.44 16.26 -18.27
N ILE A 140 -7.16 15.05 -17.78
CA ILE A 140 -5.89 14.34 -17.88
C ILE A 140 -6.26 12.92 -18.28
N ASP A 141 -5.66 12.42 -19.36
CA ASP A 141 -6.04 11.12 -19.89
C ASP A 141 -5.98 10.02 -18.83
N GLY A 142 -7.02 9.20 -18.82
CA GLY A 142 -7.19 8.08 -17.90
C GLY A 142 -7.40 8.41 -16.42
N HIS A 143 -7.47 9.70 -16.03
CA HIS A 143 -7.65 10.12 -14.64
C HIS A 143 -9.11 10.42 -14.30
N LYS A 144 -9.47 10.13 -13.04
CA LYS A 144 -10.80 10.38 -12.48
C LYS A 144 -10.70 10.79 -11.02
N ILE A 145 -11.70 11.52 -10.53
CA ILE A 145 -11.93 11.73 -9.10
C ILE A 145 -13.09 10.84 -8.67
N TYR A 146 -12.90 10.06 -7.61
CA TYR A 146 -13.92 9.16 -7.08
C TYR A 146 -14.49 9.75 -5.79
N GLY A 147 -15.77 10.12 -5.83
CA GLY A 147 -16.56 10.49 -4.66
C GLY A 147 -17.09 9.22 -3.98
N TYR A 148 -16.87 9.06 -2.68
CA TYR A 148 -17.34 7.89 -1.94
C TYR A 148 -17.63 8.19 -0.47
N ARG A 149 -18.48 7.38 0.14
CA ARG A 149 -18.74 7.42 1.59
C ARG A 149 -18.21 6.17 2.26
N LEU A 150 -17.79 6.32 3.50
CA LEU A 150 -17.29 5.23 4.33
C LEU A 150 -18.41 4.64 5.20
N LYS A 151 -18.29 3.36 5.52
CA LYS A 151 -19.08 2.72 6.59
C LYS A 151 -18.59 3.25 7.94
N GLU A 152 -19.51 3.42 8.89
CA GLU A 152 -19.14 3.63 10.29
C GLU A 152 -18.77 2.27 10.88
N VAL A 153 -17.47 2.03 11.05
CA VAL A 153 -16.95 0.75 11.53
C VAL A 153 -16.23 0.95 12.87
N LYS A 154 -16.52 0.06 13.80
CA LYS A 154 -15.74 -0.16 15.02
C LYS A 154 -15.35 -1.64 15.03
N GLY A 155 -14.14 -1.93 15.47
CA GLY A 155 -13.66 -3.29 15.51
C GLY A 155 -12.60 -3.50 16.58
N SER A 156 -12.14 -4.73 16.65
CA SER A 156 -11.17 -5.29 17.57
C SER A 156 -10.21 -6.19 16.82
N TYR A 157 -9.17 -6.71 17.46
CA TYR A 157 -8.25 -7.66 16.83
C TYR A 157 -8.95 -8.90 16.21
N LYS A 158 -10.13 -9.29 16.72
CA LYS A 158 -10.92 -10.38 16.14
C LYS A 158 -11.42 -10.07 14.72
N ASP A 159 -11.61 -8.79 14.39
CA ASP A 159 -11.90 -8.35 13.03
C ASP A 159 -10.71 -8.57 12.10
N THR A 160 -9.48 -8.40 12.60
CA THR A 160 -8.26 -8.69 11.84
C THR A 160 -8.14 -10.19 11.54
N LEU A 161 -8.48 -11.05 12.50
CA LEU A 161 -8.50 -12.51 12.29
C LEU A 161 -9.47 -12.90 11.16
N ARG A 162 -10.71 -12.38 11.23
CA ARG A 162 -11.73 -12.59 10.19
C ARG A 162 -11.30 -12.03 8.84
N PHE A 163 -10.63 -10.88 8.85
CA PHE A 163 -10.09 -10.29 7.62
C PHE A 163 -9.03 -11.18 6.97
N ILE A 164 -8.09 -11.73 7.76
CA ILE A 164 -7.06 -12.65 7.28
C ILE A 164 -7.69 -13.92 6.70
N GLU A 165 -8.63 -14.53 7.42
CA GLU A 165 -9.37 -15.69 6.95
C GLU A 165 -10.10 -15.40 5.63
N TYR A 166 -10.80 -14.27 5.55
CA TYR A 166 -11.52 -13.84 4.36
C TYR A 166 -10.60 -13.66 3.15
N ILE A 167 -9.52 -12.87 3.27
CA ILE A 167 -8.64 -12.60 2.12
C ILE A 167 -7.93 -13.86 1.62
N LEU A 168 -7.62 -14.80 2.52
CA LEU A 168 -7.01 -16.06 2.14
C LEU A 168 -8.02 -17.02 1.50
N SER A 169 -9.24 -17.11 2.03
CA SER A 169 -10.29 -18.00 1.51
C SER A 169 -10.84 -17.54 0.17
N GLU A 170 -10.93 -16.23 -0.04
CA GLU A 170 -11.48 -15.62 -1.26
C GLU A 170 -10.40 -15.16 -2.26
N ASP A 171 -9.16 -15.63 -2.09
CA ASP A 171 -8.04 -15.36 -3.02
C ASP A 171 -7.72 -13.86 -3.23
N PHE A 172 -8.01 -12.99 -2.27
CA PHE A 172 -7.65 -11.57 -2.34
C PHE A 172 -6.22 -11.33 -1.87
N ASN A 173 -5.43 -10.68 -2.73
CA ASN A 173 -4.01 -10.45 -2.51
C ASN A 173 -3.62 -9.00 -2.77
N SER A 174 -2.45 -8.61 -2.27
CA SER A 174 -1.83 -7.30 -2.48
C SER A 174 -0.31 -7.43 -2.56
N ALA A 175 0.37 -6.32 -2.84
CA ALA A 175 1.82 -6.28 -2.95
C ALA A 175 2.51 -6.56 -1.60
N TRP A 176 3.58 -7.36 -1.63
CA TRP A 176 4.27 -7.82 -0.41
C TRP A 176 5.06 -6.74 0.35
N ASP A 177 5.33 -5.60 -0.28
CA ASP A 177 6.05 -4.46 0.31
C ASP A 177 5.14 -3.25 0.58
N LYS A 178 3.82 -3.44 0.55
CA LYS A 178 2.85 -2.38 0.81
C LYS A 178 2.59 -2.24 2.32
N ASN A 179 2.36 -1.01 2.77
CA ASN A 179 1.89 -0.74 4.13
C ASN A 179 0.38 -1.03 4.23
N LEU A 180 0.00 -2.31 4.30
CA LEU A 180 -1.42 -2.71 4.25
C LEU A 180 -2.23 -2.26 5.47
N TRP A 181 -1.60 -2.16 6.65
CA TRP A 181 -2.33 -1.75 7.86
C TRP A 181 -2.93 -0.35 7.76
N ASP A 182 -2.26 0.61 7.11
CA ASP A 182 -2.77 1.98 6.90
C ASP A 182 -4.03 2.04 6.01
N ASP A 183 -4.23 1.00 5.21
CA ASP A 183 -5.36 0.84 4.31
C ASP A 183 -6.55 0.17 4.99
N ILE A 184 -6.36 -0.43 6.16
CA ILE A 184 -7.40 -1.09 6.96
C ILE A 184 -7.94 -0.11 8.01
N ILE A 185 -9.25 -0.08 8.18
CA ILE A 185 -9.94 0.69 9.21
C ILE A 185 -10.85 -0.20 10.05
N GLY A 186 -11.03 0.17 11.32
CA GLY A 186 -11.84 -0.63 12.25
C GLY A 186 -11.35 -2.08 12.37
N TYR A 187 -10.02 -2.29 12.30
CA TYR A 187 -9.35 -3.59 12.44
C TYR A 187 -9.67 -4.67 11.38
N GLY A 188 -10.61 -4.47 10.46
CA GLY A 188 -10.93 -5.51 9.47
C GLY A 188 -11.57 -5.04 8.17
N TYR A 189 -11.71 -3.73 7.96
CA TYR A 189 -12.35 -3.20 6.75
C TYR A 189 -11.35 -2.45 5.87
N LEU A 190 -11.27 -2.85 4.61
CA LEU A 190 -10.31 -2.31 3.66
C LEU A 190 -10.84 -1.03 3.00
N ARG A 191 -10.11 0.08 3.13
CA ARG A 191 -10.44 1.36 2.51
C ARG A 191 -9.78 1.53 1.16
N ASP A 192 -8.51 1.14 1.01
CA ASP A 192 -7.78 1.27 -0.26
C ASP A 192 -7.80 -0.04 -1.06
N LEU A 193 -8.81 -0.16 -1.93
CA LEU A 193 -9.09 -1.40 -2.66
C LEU A 193 -8.32 -1.52 -3.98
N ALA A 194 -7.85 -0.41 -4.55
CA ALA A 194 -7.37 -0.40 -5.94
C ALA A 194 -6.16 -1.31 -6.19
N ASP A 195 -5.34 -1.50 -5.15
CA ASP A 195 -4.09 -2.26 -5.20
C ASP A 195 -4.28 -3.76 -5.02
N TRP A 196 -5.51 -4.19 -4.74
CA TRP A 196 -5.84 -5.59 -4.47
C TRP A 196 -6.23 -6.34 -5.75
N PHE A 197 -5.89 -7.62 -5.81
CA PHE A 197 -6.13 -8.48 -6.96
C PHE A 197 -6.42 -9.92 -6.53
N GLU A 198 -7.11 -10.67 -7.39
CA GLU A 198 -7.43 -12.08 -7.16
C GLU A 198 -6.28 -12.99 -7.63
N SER A 199 -5.89 -13.97 -6.80
CA SER A 199 -4.93 -15.01 -7.18
C SER A 199 -4.89 -16.17 -6.18
N THR A 200 -4.84 -17.39 -6.71
CA THR A 200 -4.66 -18.63 -5.94
C THR A 200 -3.20 -18.96 -5.64
N GLU A 201 -2.25 -18.23 -6.23
CA GLU A 201 -0.82 -18.53 -6.14
C GLU A 201 -0.26 -18.31 -4.73
N LEU A 202 0.52 -19.27 -4.25
CA LEU A 202 1.12 -19.21 -2.91
C LEU A 202 1.97 -17.95 -2.70
N CYS A 203 2.71 -17.50 -3.73
CA CYS A 203 3.55 -16.32 -3.63
C CYS A 203 2.76 -15.03 -3.35
N HIS A 204 1.53 -14.93 -3.86
CA HIS A 204 0.66 -13.78 -3.62
C HIS A 204 0.03 -13.85 -2.22
N LYS A 205 -0.44 -15.03 -1.80
CA LYS A 205 -1.03 -15.22 -0.46
C LYS A 205 -0.01 -14.95 0.64
N LEU A 206 1.16 -15.59 0.52
CA LEU A 206 2.26 -15.43 1.47
C LEU A 206 2.75 -13.97 1.51
N GLY A 207 2.94 -13.35 0.34
CA GLY A 207 3.33 -11.95 0.24
C GLY A 207 2.35 -10.99 0.91
N THR A 208 1.04 -11.22 0.74
CA THR A 208 -0.01 -10.40 1.33
C THR A 208 -0.02 -10.50 2.85
N VAL A 209 0.02 -11.72 3.40
CA VAL A 209 0.07 -11.93 4.86
C VAL A 209 1.35 -11.37 5.44
N TYR A 210 2.49 -11.57 4.77
CA TYR A 210 3.76 -10.97 5.17
C TYR A 210 3.69 -9.44 5.24
N ALA A 211 3.13 -8.77 4.22
CA ALA A 211 2.98 -7.31 4.20
C ALA A 211 2.07 -6.81 5.33
N LEU A 212 0.96 -7.52 5.57
CA LEU A 212 0.02 -7.20 6.65
C LEU A 212 0.69 -7.31 8.02
N LEU A 213 1.36 -8.43 8.30
CA LEU A 213 2.05 -8.62 9.57
C LEU A 213 3.20 -7.61 9.77
N THR A 214 3.98 -7.34 8.73
CA THR A 214 5.09 -6.36 8.78
C THR A 214 4.58 -4.96 9.10
N SER A 215 3.47 -4.55 8.49
CA SER A 215 2.87 -3.23 8.76
C SER A 215 2.19 -3.17 10.11
N LEU A 216 1.49 -4.24 10.51
CA LEU A 216 0.83 -4.34 11.81
C LEU A 216 1.83 -4.31 12.97
N LEU A 217 2.93 -5.06 12.89
CA LEU A 217 3.96 -5.09 13.93
C LEU A 217 4.55 -3.70 14.20
N LYS A 218 4.74 -2.89 13.16
CA LYS A 218 5.24 -1.51 13.28
C LYS A 218 4.22 -0.55 13.87
N ALA A 219 2.93 -0.78 13.64
CA ALA A 219 1.86 0.11 14.05
C ALA A 219 1.29 -0.22 15.44
N ASP A 220 1.08 -1.51 15.72
CA ASP A 220 0.47 -2.02 16.93
C ASP A 220 0.99 -3.43 17.25
N LYS A 221 2.07 -3.46 18.03
CA LYS A 221 2.75 -4.70 18.44
C LYS A 221 1.83 -5.64 19.25
N TYR A 222 0.93 -5.11 20.08
CA TYR A 222 0.06 -5.94 20.91
C TYR A 222 -1.00 -6.65 20.07
N THR A 223 -1.64 -5.92 19.14
CA THR A 223 -2.56 -6.54 18.20
C THR A 223 -1.84 -7.59 17.36
N TYR A 224 -0.63 -7.31 16.87
CA TYR A 224 0.19 -8.31 16.16
C TYR A 224 0.39 -9.59 16.98
N GLU A 225 0.80 -9.49 18.25
CA GLU A 225 1.05 -10.64 19.11
C GLU A 225 -0.19 -11.51 19.32
N GLU A 226 -1.36 -10.89 19.55
CA GLU A 226 -2.63 -11.61 19.65
C GLU A 226 -2.96 -12.34 18.34
N ILE A 227 -2.77 -11.69 17.18
CA ILE A 227 -2.99 -12.34 15.88
C ILE A 227 -2.07 -13.55 15.69
N VAL A 228 -0.78 -13.41 15.96
CA VAL A 228 0.18 -14.51 15.80
C VAL A 228 -0.17 -15.68 16.71
N LYS A 229 -0.47 -15.40 17.98
CA LYS A 229 -0.85 -16.41 18.97
C LYS A 229 -2.11 -17.16 18.55
N GLU A 230 -3.16 -16.44 18.16
CA GLU A 230 -4.46 -17.03 17.79
C GLU A 230 -4.39 -17.81 16.48
N THR A 231 -3.60 -17.36 15.51
CA THR A 231 -3.49 -18.00 14.20
C THR A 231 -2.50 -19.16 14.17
N THR A 232 -1.38 -19.07 14.89
CA THR A 232 -0.27 -20.05 14.79
C THR A 232 0.01 -20.82 16.08
N GLY A 233 -0.48 -20.35 17.23
CA GLY A 233 -0.11 -20.88 18.55
C GLY A 233 1.32 -20.52 18.99
N LEU A 234 2.10 -19.81 18.16
CA LEU A 234 3.46 -19.42 18.47
C LEU A 234 3.48 -18.21 19.41
N ALA A 235 4.44 -18.19 20.34
CA ALA A 235 4.80 -16.98 21.08
C ALA A 235 5.61 -16.03 20.19
N GLN A 236 5.71 -14.76 20.60
CA GLN A 236 6.40 -13.71 19.85
C GLN A 236 7.78 -14.18 19.35
N LEU A 237 7.95 -14.20 18.03
CA LEU A 237 9.25 -14.31 17.39
C LEU A 237 9.61 -12.94 16.79
N GLY A 238 10.89 -12.55 16.82
CA GLY A 238 11.36 -11.27 16.28
C GLY A 238 11.03 -11.09 14.80
N GLU A 239 11.24 -9.88 14.25
CA GLU A 239 10.90 -9.52 12.85
C GLU A 239 11.45 -10.52 11.83
N VAL A 240 12.61 -11.13 12.11
CA VAL A 240 13.26 -12.12 11.25
C VAL A 240 12.41 -13.37 11.01
N TYR A 241 11.42 -13.68 11.86
CA TYR A 241 10.56 -14.85 11.72
C TYR A 241 9.25 -14.56 10.97
N LEU A 242 8.99 -13.31 10.56
CA LEU A 242 7.77 -12.92 9.86
C LEU A 242 7.46 -13.78 8.61
N PRO A 243 8.44 -14.14 7.74
CA PRO A 243 8.17 -15.03 6.61
C PRO A 243 7.60 -16.39 7.04
N TYR A 244 8.13 -16.95 8.13
CA TYR A 244 7.68 -18.24 8.66
C TYR A 244 6.31 -18.13 9.33
N ILE A 245 6.08 -17.10 10.14
CA ILE A 245 4.78 -16.83 10.75
C ILE A 245 3.72 -16.67 9.66
N ALA A 246 3.99 -15.87 8.63
CA ALA A 246 3.08 -15.69 7.50
C ALA A 246 2.76 -17.02 6.83
N ALA A 247 3.76 -17.90 6.63
CA ALA A 247 3.53 -19.23 6.06
C ALA A 247 2.66 -20.13 6.93
N ARG A 248 2.83 -20.12 8.27
CA ARG A 248 1.96 -20.86 9.21
C ARG A 248 0.51 -20.35 9.17
N ILE A 249 0.31 -19.04 9.02
CA ILE A 249 -1.04 -18.47 8.85
C ILE A 249 -1.65 -18.94 7.53
N VAL A 250 -0.90 -18.90 6.43
CA VAL A 250 -1.40 -19.38 5.13
C VAL A 250 -1.71 -20.89 5.20
N GLU A 251 -0.87 -21.70 5.84
CA GLU A 251 -1.12 -23.14 6.04
C GLU A 251 -2.43 -23.40 6.76
N ARG A 252 -2.75 -22.61 7.80
CA ARG A 252 -3.99 -22.78 8.56
C ARG A 252 -5.24 -22.60 7.72
N TYR A 253 -5.27 -21.58 6.86
CA TYR A 253 -6.48 -21.23 6.09
C TYR A 253 -6.46 -21.79 4.65
N CYS A 254 -5.29 -22.16 4.13
CA CYS A 254 -5.08 -22.67 2.78
C CYS A 254 -4.04 -23.81 2.78
N PRO A 255 -4.28 -24.93 3.48
CA PRO A 255 -3.25 -25.98 3.66
C PRO A 255 -2.76 -26.59 2.33
N ASN A 256 -3.64 -26.66 1.33
CA ASN A 256 -3.28 -27.18 0.01
C ASN A 256 -2.26 -26.28 -0.72
N CYS A 257 -2.23 -24.98 -0.45
CA CYS A 257 -1.27 -24.06 -1.05
C CYS A 257 0.15 -24.25 -0.48
N THR A 258 0.28 -24.80 0.73
CA THR A 258 1.56 -24.96 1.44
C THR A 258 2.02 -26.41 1.53
N ALA A 259 1.36 -27.36 0.85
CA ALA A 259 1.63 -28.79 0.96
C ALA A 259 3.11 -29.18 0.67
N GLU A 260 3.82 -28.40 -0.14
CA GLU A 260 5.24 -28.62 -0.45
C GLU A 260 6.22 -27.94 0.54
N LEU A 261 5.71 -27.34 1.61
CA LEU A 261 6.50 -26.67 2.65
C LEU A 261 6.50 -27.53 3.92
N GLU A 262 7.69 -27.92 4.38
CA GLU A 262 7.87 -28.58 5.68
C GLU A 262 7.81 -27.52 6.80
N LEU A 263 6.60 -27.14 7.21
CA LEU A 263 6.36 -26.06 8.18
C LEU A 263 6.38 -26.51 9.64
N ASP A 264 6.49 -27.80 9.92
CA ASP A 264 6.60 -28.34 11.27
C ASP A 264 7.96 -28.04 11.92
N HIS A 265 8.99 -27.83 11.08
CA HIS A 265 10.35 -27.56 11.55
C HIS A 265 10.94 -26.32 10.87
N PHE A 266 11.18 -25.27 11.66
CA PHE A 266 11.83 -24.07 11.16
C PHE A 266 13.33 -24.30 10.93
N SER A 267 13.78 -24.13 9.69
CA SER A 267 15.17 -24.29 9.27
C SER A 267 15.64 -23.14 8.37
N GLU A 268 16.96 -22.97 8.25
CA GLU A 268 17.55 -21.99 7.34
C GLU A 268 17.14 -22.26 5.87
N GLN A 269 17.02 -23.53 5.48
CA GLN A 269 16.61 -23.91 4.13
C GLN A 269 15.14 -23.54 3.87
N LEU A 270 14.25 -23.78 4.83
CA LEU A 270 12.87 -23.33 4.77
C LEU A 270 12.81 -21.80 4.66
N TYR A 271 13.53 -21.10 5.51
CA TYR A 271 13.56 -19.63 5.51
C TYR A 271 14.00 -19.05 4.16
N LYS A 272 15.04 -19.63 3.55
CA LYS A 272 15.47 -19.30 2.19
C LYS A 272 14.36 -19.54 1.15
N LYS A 273 13.64 -20.66 1.25
CA LYS A 273 12.53 -21.00 0.34
C LYS A 273 11.38 -19.99 0.47
N LEU A 274 11.04 -19.60 1.69
CA LEU A 274 9.97 -18.62 1.97
C LEU A 274 10.29 -17.24 1.35
N TRP A 275 11.52 -16.74 1.51
CA TRP A 275 11.91 -15.48 0.87
C TRP A 275 11.84 -15.53 -0.66
N ARG A 276 12.25 -16.65 -1.28
CA ARG A 276 12.09 -16.83 -2.73
C ARG A 276 10.62 -16.76 -3.14
N ILE A 277 9.73 -17.41 -2.38
CA ILE A 277 8.29 -17.42 -2.66
C ILE A 277 7.71 -15.99 -2.53
N ILE A 278 8.05 -15.26 -1.46
CA ILE A 278 7.59 -13.87 -1.26
C ILE A 278 8.03 -12.99 -2.45
N TYR A 279 9.31 -13.05 -2.83
CA TYR A 279 9.86 -12.24 -3.91
C TYR A 279 9.40 -12.64 -5.31
N MET A 280 8.91 -13.87 -5.49
CA MET A 280 8.24 -14.30 -6.72
C MET A 280 6.89 -13.59 -6.90
N GLY A 281 6.22 -13.23 -5.79
CA GLY A 281 4.98 -12.49 -5.80
C GLY A 281 5.13 -11.06 -6.31
N LYS A 282 4.00 -10.36 -6.46
CA LYS A 282 4.00 -8.95 -6.87
C LYS A 282 4.45 -8.05 -5.71
N SER A 283 5.42 -7.19 -5.98
CA SER A 283 5.67 -5.96 -5.21
C SER A 283 4.89 -4.77 -5.80
N CYS A 284 4.95 -3.60 -5.14
CA CYS A 284 4.19 -2.41 -5.56
C CYS A 284 4.42 -2.04 -7.03
N CYS A 285 5.66 -2.16 -7.53
CA CYS A 285 5.98 -1.83 -8.93
C CYS A 285 5.28 -2.73 -9.96
N HIS A 286 4.91 -3.95 -9.58
CA HIS A 286 4.29 -4.91 -10.47
C HIS A 286 2.77 -4.73 -10.62
N LEU A 287 2.14 -3.90 -9.78
CA LEU A 287 0.68 -3.79 -9.73
C LEU A 287 0.07 -3.21 -11.02
N GLU A 288 0.72 -2.23 -11.65
CA GLU A 288 0.23 -1.65 -12.92
C GLU A 288 0.85 -2.33 -14.14
N ASN A 289 2.13 -2.74 -14.08
CA ASN A 289 2.82 -3.37 -15.21
C ASN A 289 3.88 -4.38 -14.74
N ASP A 290 3.44 -5.60 -14.45
CA ASP A 290 4.28 -6.70 -13.97
C ASP A 290 5.44 -7.01 -14.92
N LYS A 291 5.19 -7.09 -16.22
CA LYS A 291 6.21 -7.42 -17.23
C LYS A 291 7.34 -6.39 -17.27
N LYS A 292 7.01 -5.09 -17.24
CA LYS A 292 8.00 -4.00 -17.25
C LYS A 292 8.95 -4.09 -16.04
N TRP A 293 8.40 -4.45 -14.88
CA TRP A 293 9.14 -4.47 -13.62
C TRP A 293 9.67 -5.85 -13.22
N GLY A 294 9.49 -6.88 -14.05
CA GLY A 294 9.88 -8.25 -13.73
C GLY A 294 11.34 -8.44 -13.29
N HIS A 295 12.25 -7.60 -13.80
CA HIS A 295 13.67 -7.58 -13.41
C HIS A 295 13.91 -7.27 -11.93
N ILE A 296 12.97 -6.61 -11.24
CA ILE A 296 13.05 -6.29 -9.81
C ILE A 296 13.10 -7.58 -8.97
N ARG A 297 12.45 -8.67 -9.41
CA ARG A 297 12.48 -9.95 -8.68
C ARG A 297 13.90 -10.50 -8.54
N GLU A 298 14.71 -10.40 -9.59
CA GLU A 298 16.12 -10.82 -9.56
C GLU A 298 16.94 -10.00 -8.57
N ILE A 299 16.69 -8.70 -8.49
CA ILE A 299 17.33 -7.82 -7.51
C ILE A 299 16.92 -8.25 -6.10
N CYS A 300 15.64 -8.51 -5.85
CA CYS A 300 15.17 -9.01 -4.56
C CYS A 300 15.80 -10.36 -4.20
N TYR A 301 15.91 -11.32 -5.14
CA TYR A 301 16.57 -12.60 -4.90
C TYR A 301 18.04 -12.45 -4.47
N SER A 302 18.73 -11.43 -4.98
CA SER A 302 20.11 -11.13 -4.59
C SER A 302 20.26 -10.72 -3.12
N GLN A 303 19.16 -10.32 -2.45
CA GLN A 303 19.16 -9.92 -1.03
C GLN A 303 18.96 -11.10 -0.06
N ILE A 304 18.57 -12.28 -0.55
CA ILE A 304 18.31 -13.46 0.30
C ILE A 304 19.53 -13.85 1.17
N PRO A 305 20.79 -13.81 0.69
CA PRO A 305 21.95 -14.08 1.53
C PRO A 305 22.05 -13.16 2.76
N ALA A 306 21.68 -11.89 2.63
CA ALA A 306 21.70 -10.94 3.74
C ALA A 306 20.64 -11.31 4.80
N HIS A 307 19.45 -11.71 4.38
CA HIS A 307 18.40 -12.20 5.28
C HIS A 307 18.84 -13.45 6.06
N LEU A 308 19.56 -14.36 5.40
CA LEU A 308 20.10 -15.56 6.07
C LEU A 308 21.15 -15.21 7.12
N GLU A 309 21.99 -14.20 6.85
CA GLU A 309 22.98 -13.75 7.82
C GLU A 309 22.32 -13.14 9.07
N ILE A 310 21.29 -12.31 8.88
CA ILE A 310 20.49 -11.77 9.99
C ILE A 310 19.88 -12.90 10.83
N LEU A 311 19.30 -13.92 10.17
CA LEU A 311 18.73 -15.08 10.87
C LEU A 311 19.79 -15.83 11.70
N ARG A 312 20.97 -16.09 11.13
CA ARG A 312 22.05 -16.78 11.86
C ARG A 312 22.52 -16.00 13.07
N GLN A 313 22.56 -14.67 12.98
CA GLN A 313 22.91 -13.80 14.11
C GLN A 313 21.86 -13.88 15.22
N GLU A 314 20.58 -13.88 14.86
CA GLU A 314 19.48 -14.02 15.83
C GLU A 314 19.49 -15.39 16.52
N ILE A 315 19.70 -16.48 15.79
CA ILE A 315 19.78 -17.83 16.39
C ILE A 315 20.98 -17.92 17.35
N LYS A 316 22.11 -17.27 17.01
CA LYS A 316 23.29 -17.22 17.88
C LYS A 316 23.06 -16.40 19.15
N SER A 317 22.26 -15.33 19.10
CA SER A 317 21.98 -14.49 20.27
C SER A 317 21.08 -15.19 21.29
N HIS A 318 20.16 -16.05 20.85
CA HIS A 318 19.26 -16.81 21.71
C HIS A 318 19.90 -18.06 22.35
N ASN A 319 21.01 -18.56 21.80
CA ASN A 319 21.75 -19.71 22.31
C ASN A 319 22.92 -19.32 23.24
N ARG A 320 23.02 -18.05 23.66
CA ARG A 320 24.00 -17.54 24.62
C ARG A 320 23.35 -17.19 25.94
#